data_AF-A0A1I7BVI4-F1
#
_entry.id   AF-A0A1I7BVI4-F1
#
_cell.length_a   1.000
_cell.length_b   1.000
_cell.length_c   1.000
_cell.angle_alpha   90.00
_cell.angle_beta   90.00
_cell.angle_gamma   90.00
#
_symmetry.space_group_name_H-M   'P 1'
#
loop_
_entity.id
_entity.type
_entity.pdbx_description
1 polymer ?
#
loop_
_entity_poly.entity_id
_entity_poly.type
_entity_poly.pdbx_seq_one_letter_code
_entity_poly.pdbx_strand_id
1 'polypeptide(L)'
;GMMMGGQGGMGPGMMMGGMANLLDEEQLGTLREMRQQHRTTHFAHMGEMMNLRDDMALVMRAERPDPEELQALHRQMAELQGEMMADRVRLHNQMQDLLTDEQREQLKQRAPGLQRQP
;
A
#
# COMPACT_ATOMS: atom_id res chain seq x y z
N GLY A 1 -16.80 12.84 9.09
CA GLY A 1 -15.54 13.59 9.24
C GLY A 1 -14.48 12.91 8.41
N MET A 2 -13.77 13.66 7.57
CA MET A 2 -12.64 13.14 6.83
C MET A 2 -11.48 12.94 7.80
N MET A 3 -11.12 11.68 8.06
CA MET A 3 -9.96 11.34 8.88
C MET A 3 -9.05 10.41 8.08
N MET A 4 -7.81 10.87 7.97
CA MET A 4 -6.59 10.09 7.80
C MET A 4 -6.31 9.51 6.42
N GLY A 5 -5.91 10.41 5.52
CA GLY A 5 -4.74 10.11 4.69
C GLY A 5 -3.58 9.77 5.62
N GLY A 6 -3.19 8.50 5.62
CA GLY A 6 -2.18 7.93 6.51
C GLY A 6 -0.86 8.66 6.43
N GLN A 7 -0.65 9.57 7.38
CA GLN A 7 0.64 10.10 7.76
C GLN A 7 1.30 9.06 8.66
N GLY A 8 1.98 8.11 8.03
CA GLY A 8 2.63 7.00 8.71
C GLY A 8 3.47 6.19 7.73
N GLY A 9 4.74 6.54 7.64
CA GLY A 9 5.69 5.96 6.69
C GLY A 9 5.79 6.79 5.41
N MET A 10 6.92 6.70 4.72
CA MET A 10 7.06 7.20 3.36
C MET A 10 6.03 6.52 2.45
N GLY A 11 4.82 7.07 2.44
CA GLY A 11 3.73 6.61 1.60
C GLY A 11 4.00 7.01 0.15
N PRO A 12 3.36 6.34 -0.82
CA PRO A 12 3.53 6.58 -2.24
C PRO A 12 3.47 8.07 -2.66
N GLY A 13 2.78 8.92 -1.90
CA GLY A 13 2.67 10.36 -2.18
C GLY A 13 3.98 11.13 -2.36
N MET A 14 5.06 10.81 -1.64
CA MET A 14 6.34 11.54 -1.78
C MET A 14 7.16 11.10 -3.00
N MET A 15 7.18 9.80 -3.34
CA MET A 15 7.79 9.32 -4.58
C MET A 15 6.98 9.75 -5.82
N MET A 16 5.65 9.79 -5.68
CA MET A 16 4.73 10.02 -6.81
C MET A 16 4.69 11.47 -7.29
N GLY A 17 5.00 12.44 -6.42
CA GLY A 17 5.11 13.84 -6.82
C GLY A 17 6.25 14.08 -7.83
N GLY A 18 7.34 13.31 -7.75
CA GLY A 18 8.46 13.40 -8.70
C GLY A 18 8.21 12.65 -10.02
N MET A 19 7.48 11.53 -9.95
CA MET A 19 7.11 10.70 -11.10
C MET A 19 6.10 11.38 -12.03
N ALA A 20 5.07 12.01 -11.48
CA ALA A 20 3.97 12.59 -12.28
C ALA A 20 4.44 13.67 -13.27
N ASN A 21 5.55 14.34 -12.97
CA ASN A 21 6.13 15.39 -13.82
C ASN A 21 7.00 14.83 -14.97
N LEU A 22 7.23 13.52 -15.02
CA LEU A 22 8.03 12.85 -16.05
C LEU A 22 7.17 12.13 -17.10
N LEU A 23 5.90 11.90 -16.81
CA LEU A 23 4.98 11.11 -17.64
C LEU A 23 4.33 11.97 -18.71
N ASP A 24 4.10 11.38 -19.88
CA ASP A 24 3.24 11.98 -20.90
C ASP A 24 1.73 11.79 -20.59
N GLU A 25 0.85 12.32 -21.44
CA GLU A 25 -0.60 12.28 -21.23
C GLU A 25 -1.18 10.86 -21.22
N GLU A 26 -0.67 9.97 -22.07
CA GLU A 26 -1.12 8.58 -22.15
C GLU A 26 -0.71 7.82 -20.88
N GLN A 27 0.55 7.96 -20.48
CA GLN A 27 1.09 7.38 -19.26
C GLN A 27 0.37 7.90 -18.01
N LEU A 28 0.04 9.20 -17.97
CA LEU A 28 -0.76 9.79 -16.90
C LEU A 28 -2.18 9.20 -16.82
N GLY A 29 -2.79 8.92 -17.98
CA GLY A 29 -4.07 8.21 -18.07
C GLY A 29 -3.99 6.83 -17.42
N THR A 30 -3.06 6.00 -17.89
CA THR A 30 -2.81 4.65 -17.38
C THR A 30 -2.53 4.66 -15.87
N LEU A 31 -1.69 5.59 -15.40
CA LEU A 31 -1.38 5.74 -13.97
C LEU A 31 -2.63 6.10 -13.14
N ARG A 32 -3.57 6.89 -13.67
CA ARG A 32 -4.83 7.21 -12.97
C ARG A 32 -5.70 5.97 -12.83
N GLU A 33 -5.85 5.18 -13.88
CA GLU A 33 -6.65 3.95 -13.87
C GLU A 33 -6.07 2.92 -12.89
N MET A 34 -4.77 2.66 -12.97
CA MET A 34 -4.07 1.75 -12.04
C MET A 34 -4.28 2.18 -10.57
N ARG A 35 -4.15 3.48 -10.28
CA ARG A 35 -4.39 4.01 -8.93
C ARG A 35 -5.83 3.86 -8.50
N GLN A 36 -6.79 4.07 -9.40
CA GLN A 36 -8.20 3.91 -9.08
C GLN A 36 -8.52 2.46 -8.73
N GLN A 37 -8.04 1.51 -9.52
CA GLN A 37 -8.21 0.08 -9.26
C GLN A 37 -7.57 -0.31 -7.92
N HIS A 38 -6.31 0.06 -7.71
CA HIS A 38 -5.61 -0.24 -6.46
C HIS A 38 -6.29 0.38 -5.25
N ARG A 39 -6.81 1.62 -5.38
CA ARG A 39 -7.52 2.29 -4.28
C ARG A 39 -8.76 1.51 -3.85
N THR A 40 -9.54 0.99 -4.80
CA THR A 40 -10.73 0.19 -4.49
C THR A 40 -10.38 -1.07 -3.71
N THR A 41 -9.41 -1.86 -4.21
CA THR A 41 -8.94 -3.08 -3.53
C THR A 41 -8.34 -2.77 -2.16
N HIS A 42 -7.50 -1.73 -2.07
CA HIS A 42 -6.88 -1.32 -0.82
C HIS A 42 -7.92 -0.93 0.24
N PHE A 43 -8.99 -0.24 -0.15
CA PHE A 43 -10.07 0.10 0.79
C PHE A 43 -10.85 -1.14 1.25
N ALA A 44 -11.07 -2.13 0.38
CA ALA A 44 -11.69 -3.39 0.79
C ALA A 44 -10.85 -4.11 1.85
N HIS A 45 -9.55 -4.30 1.60
CA HIS A 45 -8.62 -4.91 2.56
C HIS A 45 -8.53 -4.10 3.87
N MET A 46 -8.56 -2.76 3.80
CA MET A 46 -8.59 -1.93 5.02
C MET A 46 -9.89 -2.12 5.82
N GLY A 47 -11.03 -2.28 5.16
CA GLY A 47 -12.30 -2.59 5.81
C GLY A 47 -12.26 -3.94 6.52
N GLU A 48 -11.74 -4.97 5.87
CA GLU A 48 -11.57 -6.29 6.46
C GLU A 48 -10.61 -6.27 7.67
N MET A 49 -9.49 -5.54 7.55
CA MET A 49 -8.55 -5.32 8.65
C MET A 49 -9.21 -4.64 9.86
N MET A 50 -10.12 -3.69 9.63
CA MET A 50 -10.88 -3.05 10.71
C MET A 50 -11.81 -4.04 11.40
N ASN A 51 -12.55 -4.83 10.63
CA ASN A 51 -13.44 -5.85 11.19
C ASN A 51 -12.67 -6.87 12.06
N LEU A 52 -11.53 -7.38 11.56
CA LEU A 52 -10.68 -8.31 12.33
C LEU A 52 -10.14 -7.70 13.63
N ARG A 53 -9.85 -6.39 13.64
CA ARG A 53 -9.42 -5.68 14.84
C ARG A 53 -10.55 -5.51 15.85
N ASP A 54 -11.77 -5.26 15.36
CA ASP A 54 -12.96 -5.18 16.21
C ASP A 54 -13.29 -6.54 16.83
N ASP A 55 -13.20 -7.62 16.06
CA ASP A 55 -13.36 -8.99 16.55
C ASP A 55 -12.31 -9.33 17.62
N MET A 56 -11.04 -8.97 17.37
CA MET A 56 -9.98 -9.15 18.36
C MET A 56 -10.25 -8.34 19.63
N ALA A 57 -10.74 -7.11 19.50
CA ALA A 57 -11.11 -6.30 20.65
C ALA A 57 -12.28 -6.90 21.44
N LEU A 58 -13.21 -7.60 20.78
CA LEU A 58 -14.30 -8.33 21.43
C LEU A 58 -13.76 -9.51 22.25
N VAL A 59 -12.93 -10.36 21.64
CA VAL A 59 -12.31 -11.53 22.32
C VAL A 59 -11.51 -11.10 23.54
N MET A 60 -10.72 -10.04 23.40
CA MET A 60 -9.88 -9.51 24.49
C MET A 60 -10.66 -8.92 25.66
N ARG A 61 -11.95 -8.57 25.48
CA ARG A 61 -12.82 -8.06 26.55
C ARG A 61 -13.47 -9.15 27.39
N ALA A 62 -13.40 -10.41 26.97
CA ALA A 62 -13.91 -11.52 27.77
C ALA A 62 -13.17 -11.61 29.10
N GLU A 63 -13.84 -12.10 30.15
CA GLU A 63 -13.22 -12.31 31.47
C GLU A 63 -12.00 -13.24 31.38
N ARG A 64 -12.06 -14.20 30.46
CA ARG A 64 -10.96 -15.12 30.11
C ARG A 64 -10.90 -15.25 28.58
N PRO A 65 -10.11 -14.42 27.88
CA PRO A 65 -9.96 -14.49 26.42
C PRO A 65 -9.46 -15.86 25.97
N ASP A 66 -10.03 -16.40 24.89
CA ASP A 66 -9.61 -17.67 24.32
C ASP A 66 -8.30 -17.48 23.51
N PRO A 67 -7.19 -18.12 23.91
CA PRO A 67 -5.92 -18.02 23.19
C PRO A 67 -5.99 -18.59 21.76
N GLU A 68 -6.82 -19.60 21.50
CA GLU A 68 -6.93 -20.21 20.16
C GLU A 68 -7.67 -19.28 19.20
N GLU A 69 -8.75 -18.65 19.67
CA GLU A 69 -9.50 -17.65 18.90
C GLU A 69 -8.63 -16.41 18.59
N LEU A 70 -7.89 -15.91 19.58
CA LEU A 70 -6.95 -14.80 19.39
C LEU A 70 -5.86 -15.15 18.36
N GLN A 71 -5.32 -16.37 18.42
CA GLN A 71 -4.31 -16.82 17.46
C GLN A 71 -4.88 -16.91 16.04
N ALA A 72 -6.12 -17.38 15.88
CA ALA A 72 -6.79 -17.44 14.60
C ALA A 72 -7.00 -16.05 13.98
N LEU A 73 -7.47 -15.08 14.77
CA LEU A 73 -7.63 -13.68 14.33
C LEU A 73 -6.27 -13.05 13.95
N HIS A 74 -5.23 -13.31 14.73
CA HIS A 74 -3.87 -12.87 14.40
C HIS A 74 -3.35 -13.42 13.07
N ARG A 75 -3.61 -14.70 12.78
CA ARG A 75 -3.23 -15.32 11.51
C ARG A 75 -3.93 -14.66 10.33
N GLN A 76 -5.25 -14.45 10.43
CA GLN A 76 -6.03 -13.79 9.38
C GLN A 76 -5.54 -12.36 9.12
N MET A 77 -5.25 -11.60 10.17
CA MET A 77 -4.66 -10.26 10.01
C MET A 77 -3.28 -10.30 9.35
N ALA A 78 -2.43 -11.27 9.68
CA ALA A 78 -1.11 -11.40 9.08
C ALA A 78 -1.19 -11.78 7.60
N GLU A 79 -2.10 -12.67 7.23
CA GLU A 79 -2.38 -13.04 5.84
C GLU A 79 -2.83 -11.83 5.02
N LEU A 80 -3.82 -11.09 5.52
CA LEU A 80 -4.33 -9.87 4.87
C LEU A 80 -3.25 -8.79 4.73
N GLN A 81 -2.39 -8.61 5.75
CA GLN A 81 -1.23 -7.72 5.64
C GLN A 81 -0.25 -8.15 4.55
N GLY A 82 -0.02 -9.46 4.41
CA GLY A 82 0.81 -10.02 3.35
C GLY A 82 0.25 -9.75 1.96
N GLU A 83 -1.07 -9.92 1.78
CA GLU A 83 -1.76 -9.62 0.52
C GLU A 83 -1.66 -8.13 0.16
N MET A 84 -1.90 -7.24 1.12
CA MET A 84 -1.74 -5.80 0.94
C MET A 84 -0.30 -5.41 0.55
N MET A 85 0.70 -6.08 1.13
CA MET A 85 2.10 -5.87 0.76
C MET A 85 2.37 -6.33 -0.68
N ALA A 86 1.89 -7.51 -1.04
CA ALA A 86 2.03 -8.05 -2.40
C ALA A 86 1.34 -7.15 -3.44
N ASP A 87 0.17 -6.61 -3.13
CA ASP A 87 -0.53 -5.62 -3.98
C ASP A 87 0.29 -4.35 -4.19
N ARG A 88 0.92 -3.85 -3.13
CA ARG A 88 1.80 -2.67 -3.23
C ARG A 88 3.00 -2.94 -4.14
N VAL A 89 3.60 -4.13 -4.03
CA VAL A 89 4.72 -4.54 -4.90
C VAL A 89 4.26 -4.66 -6.35
N ARG A 90 3.10 -5.27 -6.61
CA ARG A 90 2.50 -5.35 -7.95
C ARG A 90 2.28 -3.96 -8.56
N LEU A 91 1.68 -3.04 -7.80
CA LEU A 91 1.49 -1.67 -8.26
C LEU A 91 2.84 -0.99 -8.55
N HIS A 92 3.84 -1.17 -7.69
CA HIS A 92 5.17 -0.62 -7.92
C HIS A 92 5.78 -1.13 -9.23
N ASN A 93 5.71 -2.42 -9.49
CA ASN A 93 6.24 -3.01 -10.71
C ASN A 93 5.51 -2.49 -11.94
N GLN A 94 4.17 -2.45 -11.93
CA GLN A 94 3.39 -1.89 -13.04
C GLN A 94 3.73 -0.41 -13.29
N MET A 95 4.01 0.38 -12.24
CA MET A 95 4.44 1.76 -12.41
C MET A 95 5.84 1.86 -13.01
N GLN A 96 6.74 0.91 -12.72
CA GLN A 96 8.05 0.84 -13.39
C GLN A 96 7.88 0.48 -14.86
N ASP A 97 7.00 -0.49 -15.18
CA ASP A 97 6.74 -0.93 -16.55
C ASP A 97 6.15 0.17 -17.43
N LEU A 98 5.47 1.15 -16.83
CA LEU A 98 4.95 2.33 -17.51
C LEU A 98 6.05 3.25 -18.05
N LEU A 99 7.21 3.29 -17.39
CA LEU A 99 8.30 4.20 -17.74
C LEU A 99 9.11 3.71 -18.94
N THR A 100 9.66 4.64 -19.71
CA THR A 100 10.80 4.33 -20.60
C THR A 100 12.09 4.16 -19.80
N ASP A 101 13.13 3.63 -20.45
CA ASP A 101 14.46 3.53 -19.84
C ASP A 101 15.01 4.91 -19.46
N GLU A 102 14.82 5.92 -20.31
CA GLU A 102 15.24 7.29 -20.02
C GLU A 102 14.48 7.89 -18.84
N GLN A 103 13.18 7.65 -18.74
CA GLN A 103 12.38 8.12 -17.61
C GLN A 103 12.78 7.42 -16.29
N ARG A 104 13.09 6.12 -16.33
CA ARG A 104 13.64 5.38 -15.19
C ARG A 104 14.96 5.97 -14.71
N GLU A 105 15.89 6.26 -15.63
CA GLU A 105 17.17 6.86 -15.28
C GLU A 105 17.02 8.27 -14.69
N GLN A 106 16.13 9.09 -15.25
CA GLN A 106 15.81 10.42 -14.69
C GLN A 106 15.22 10.31 -13.28
N LEU A 107 14.36 9.33 -13.03
CA LEU A 107 13.78 9.09 -11.72
C LEU A 107 14.86 8.68 -10.69
N LYS A 108 15.79 7.79 -11.07
CA LYS A 108 16.92 7.36 -10.22
C LYS A 108 17.82 8.54 -9.84
N GLN A 109 18.12 9.42 -10.80
CA GLN A 109 18.96 10.61 -10.58
C GLN A 109 18.27 11.63 -9.64
N ARG A 110 16.94 11.72 -9.69
CA ARG A 110 16.15 12.62 -8.83
C ARG A 110 15.87 12.05 -7.43
N ALA A 111 16.15 10.77 -7.20
CA ALA A 111 15.99 10.10 -5.91
C ALA A 111 17.33 9.60 -5.32
N PRO A 112 18.33 10.49 -5.08
CA PRO A 112 19.67 10.08 -4.65
C PRO A 112 19.72 9.40 -3.28
N GLY A 113 18.65 9.46 -2.47
CA GLY A 113 18.58 8.82 -1.15
C GLY A 113 18.16 7.34 -1.13
N LEU A 114 17.80 6.74 -2.27
CA LEU A 114 17.41 5.31 -2.37
C LEU A 114 18.54 4.41 -2.88
N GLN A 115 19.72 4.97 -3.17
CA GLN A 115 20.92 4.17 -3.37
C GLN A 115 21.29 3.55 -2.03
N ARG A 116 20.99 2.26 -1.86
CA ARG A 116 21.60 1.44 -0.80
C ARG A 116 23.10 1.64 -0.90
N GLN A 117 23.69 2.22 0.15
CA GLN A 117 25.13 2.17 0.38
C GLN A 117 25.55 0.69 0.44
N PRO A 118 26.77 0.37 -0.04
CA PRO A 118 27.25 -1.00 -0.19
C PRO A 118 27.20 -1.83 1.10
#